data_AF-A0A7Y4Q812-F1
#
_entry.id   AF-A0A7Y4Q812-F1
#
_cell.length_a   1.000
_cell.length_b   1.000
_cell.length_c   1.000
_cell.angle_alpha   90.00
_cell.angle_beta   90.00
_cell.angle_gamma   90.00
#
_symmetry.space_group_name_H-M   'P 1'
#
loop_
_entity.id
_entity.type
_entity.pdbx_description
1 polymer ?
#
loop_
_entity_poly.entity_id
_entity_poly.type
_entity_poly.pdbx_seq_one_letter_code
_entity_poly.pdbx_strand_id
1 'polypeptide(L)'
;MTLKTNVLVENICNLSEARYCSGMGVQFLACPAAQVDPTLFMAIKGWVQGPEMVVDISESAEHPDLNAYEADFILVNSNQLSATANKSPLPFMVRLNADDLLNLDQLAKYFERIQFVIIHEASKNEIDKLSALKYKIIVSVDKKNSIQLTEILDLPIAGILLTGETETAPGLKNYDHLSSVLEELEVEDY
;
A
#
# COMPACT_ATOMS: atom_id res chain seq x y z
N MET A 1 -5.72 -19.76 -4.34
CA MET A 1 -5.41 -18.49 -5.03
C MET A 1 -4.28 -17.82 -4.28
N THR A 2 -3.09 -17.91 -4.86
CA THR A 2 -1.86 -17.33 -4.34
C THR A 2 -1.31 -16.41 -5.42
N LEU A 3 -0.92 -15.19 -5.03
CA LEU A 3 -0.25 -14.26 -5.93
C LEU A 3 1.27 -14.46 -5.89
N LYS A 4 1.96 -14.18 -7.00
CA LYS A 4 3.42 -14.31 -7.12
C LYS A 4 4.20 -13.47 -6.10
N THR A 5 3.61 -12.39 -5.59
CA THR A 5 4.20 -11.49 -4.61
C THR A 5 3.13 -10.87 -3.73
N ASN A 6 3.52 -10.20 -2.65
CA ASN A 6 2.56 -9.47 -1.84
C ASN A 6 2.02 -8.26 -2.60
N VAL A 7 0.73 -8.00 -2.48
CA VAL A 7 0.06 -6.86 -3.11
C VAL A 7 -0.56 -5.98 -2.02
N LEU A 8 -0.24 -4.69 -2.09
CA LEU A 8 -0.96 -3.63 -1.42
C LEU A 8 -1.85 -2.94 -2.46
N VAL A 9 -3.14 -2.82 -2.18
CA VAL A 9 -4.04 -2.00 -3.01
C VAL A 9 -4.45 -0.77 -2.20
N GLU A 10 -4.16 0.42 -2.71
CA GLU A 10 -4.55 1.68 -2.08
C GLU A 10 -5.81 2.29 -2.69
N ASN A 11 -6.29 3.36 -2.07
CA ASN A 11 -7.50 4.07 -2.49
C ASN A 11 -8.77 3.20 -2.44
N ILE A 12 -8.83 2.26 -1.48
CA ILE A 12 -10.01 1.42 -1.26
C ILE A 12 -11.07 2.21 -0.51
N CYS A 13 -12.14 2.58 -1.21
CA CYS A 13 -13.20 3.43 -0.65
C CYS A 13 -14.57 2.76 -0.55
N ASN A 14 -14.71 1.50 -0.95
CA ASN A 14 -16.00 0.81 -1.01
C ASN A 14 -15.89 -0.71 -0.80
N LEU A 15 -17.02 -1.33 -0.43
CA LEU A 15 -17.11 -2.76 -0.14
C LEU A 15 -16.86 -3.67 -1.35
N SER A 16 -17.35 -3.28 -2.53
CA SER A 16 -17.30 -4.15 -3.72
C SER A 16 -15.86 -4.38 -4.16
N GLU A 17 -15.05 -3.33 -4.16
CA GLU A 17 -13.64 -3.38 -4.51
C GLU A 17 -12.81 -4.11 -3.47
N ALA A 18 -13.06 -3.84 -2.19
CA ALA A 18 -12.40 -4.53 -1.10
C ALA A 18 -12.64 -6.06 -1.17
N ARG A 19 -13.87 -6.48 -1.45
CA ARG A 19 -14.20 -7.90 -1.64
C ARG A 19 -13.54 -8.50 -2.87
N TYR A 20 -13.50 -7.77 -3.98
CA TYR A 20 -12.82 -8.23 -5.19
C TYR A 20 -11.33 -8.46 -4.91
N CYS A 21 -10.64 -7.47 -4.35
CA CYS A 21 -9.21 -7.57 -4.01
C CYS A 21 -8.94 -8.70 -3.00
N SER A 22 -9.79 -8.82 -1.97
CA SER A 22 -9.73 -9.92 -0.99
C SER A 22 -9.92 -11.29 -1.67
N GLY A 23 -10.85 -11.41 -2.61
CA GLY A 23 -11.07 -12.63 -3.39
C GLY A 23 -9.88 -13.01 -4.27
N MET A 24 -9.16 -12.01 -4.80
CA MET A 24 -7.94 -12.20 -5.59
C MET A 24 -6.69 -12.52 -4.74
N GLY A 25 -6.82 -12.56 -3.41
CA GLY A 25 -5.70 -12.92 -2.52
C GLY A 25 -4.71 -11.79 -2.27
N VAL A 26 -5.14 -10.53 -2.35
CA VAL A 26 -4.35 -9.36 -1.96
C VAL A 26 -4.01 -9.39 -0.46
N GLN A 27 -2.82 -8.93 -0.08
CA GLN A 27 -2.32 -8.98 1.30
C GLN A 27 -2.69 -7.73 2.11
N PHE A 28 -2.80 -6.57 1.47
CA PHE A 28 -3.08 -5.32 2.16
C PHE A 28 -4.11 -4.45 1.43
N LEU A 29 -5.02 -3.84 2.18
CA LEU A 29 -5.97 -2.86 1.66
C LEU A 29 -5.80 -1.52 2.37
N ALA A 30 -5.37 -0.49 1.64
CA ALA A 30 -5.21 0.86 2.15
C ALA A 30 -6.45 1.74 1.84
N CYS A 31 -7.08 2.20 2.91
CA CYS A 31 -8.25 3.07 2.87
C CYS A 31 -7.85 4.51 3.23
N PRO A 32 -8.04 5.48 2.33
CA PRO A 32 -7.67 6.88 2.58
C PRO A 32 -8.61 7.50 3.60
N ALA A 33 -8.06 7.95 4.72
CA ALA A 33 -8.85 8.54 5.81
C ALA A 33 -9.56 9.85 5.41
N ALA A 34 -9.10 10.49 4.33
CA ALA A 34 -9.78 11.64 3.73
C ALA A 34 -11.14 11.30 3.09
N GLN A 35 -11.37 10.03 2.72
CA GLN A 35 -12.60 9.57 2.05
C GLN A 35 -13.34 8.49 2.84
N VAL A 36 -12.63 7.74 3.69
CA VAL A 36 -13.15 6.62 4.46
C VAL A 36 -13.08 6.97 5.94
N ASP A 37 -14.23 7.27 6.53
CA ASP A 37 -14.36 7.46 7.97
C ASP A 37 -14.21 6.12 8.73
N PRO A 38 -14.03 6.14 10.07
CA PRO A 38 -13.88 4.93 10.86
C PRO A 38 -15.05 3.94 10.74
N THR A 39 -16.28 4.44 10.53
CA THR A 39 -17.48 3.60 10.42
C THR A 39 -17.44 2.80 9.13
N LEU A 40 -17.15 3.45 8.01
CA LEU A 40 -17.01 2.79 6.71
C LEU A 40 -15.78 1.87 6.69
N PHE A 41 -14.67 2.27 7.31
CA PHE A 41 -13.47 1.45 7.42
C PHE A 41 -13.77 0.11 8.13
N MET A 42 -14.44 0.15 9.28
CA MET A 42 -14.85 -1.06 10.01
C MET A 42 -15.84 -1.90 9.21
N ALA A 43 -16.76 -1.27 8.46
CA ALA A 43 -17.64 -2.00 7.57
C ALA A 43 -16.85 -2.74 6.48
N ILE A 44 -15.86 -2.08 5.84
CA ILE A 44 -14.97 -2.72 4.87
C ILE A 44 -14.24 -3.91 5.49
N LYS A 45 -13.56 -3.70 6.62
CA LYS A 45 -12.84 -4.75 7.37
C LYS A 45 -13.73 -5.94 7.69
N GLY A 46 -14.97 -5.71 8.14
CA GLY A 46 -15.90 -6.77 8.51
C GLY A 46 -16.41 -7.63 7.35
N TRP A 47 -16.25 -7.18 6.10
CA TRP A 47 -16.72 -7.89 4.91
C TRP A 47 -15.62 -8.60 4.12
N VAL A 48 -14.35 -8.38 4.46
CA VAL A 48 -13.20 -8.99 3.80
C VAL A 48 -12.51 -9.96 4.75
N GLN A 49 -11.90 -11.01 4.19
CA GLN A 49 -11.04 -11.94 4.93
C GLN A 49 -9.73 -12.11 4.17
N GLY A 50 -8.62 -12.13 4.89
CA GLY A 50 -7.29 -12.29 4.32
C GLY A 50 -6.44 -11.02 4.42
N PRO A 51 -6.81 -9.90 3.78
CA PRO A 51 -5.98 -8.70 3.79
C PRO A 51 -5.87 -8.07 5.18
N GLU A 52 -4.67 -7.59 5.51
CA GLU A 52 -4.44 -6.66 6.62
C GLU A 52 -4.92 -5.25 6.20
N MET A 53 -5.56 -4.56 7.13
CA MET A 53 -6.19 -3.27 6.87
C MET A 53 -5.22 -2.13 7.17
N VAL A 54 -5.09 -1.20 6.23
CA VAL A 54 -4.18 -0.06 6.32
C VAL A 54 -5.00 1.22 6.30
N VAL A 55 -4.83 2.07 7.32
CA VAL A 55 -5.36 3.45 7.25
C VAL A 55 -4.33 4.34 6.56
N ASP A 56 -4.75 4.98 5.48
CA ASP A 56 -3.88 5.86 4.70
C ASP A 56 -4.16 7.33 5.03
N ILE A 57 -3.14 7.99 5.57
CA ILE A 57 -3.16 9.42 5.90
C ILE A 57 -2.14 10.21 5.08
N SER A 58 -1.52 9.59 4.07
CA SER A 58 -0.47 10.21 3.25
C SER A 58 -0.95 11.49 2.57
N GLU A 59 -2.19 11.51 2.11
CA GLU A 59 -2.85 12.65 1.46
C GLU A 59 -3.77 13.45 2.43
N SER A 60 -3.82 13.08 3.70
CA SER A 60 -4.69 13.77 4.68
C SER A 60 -4.04 15.05 5.21
N ALA A 61 -4.69 16.18 4.95
CA ALA A 61 -4.28 17.48 5.51
C ALA A 61 -4.42 17.54 7.04
N GLU A 62 -5.43 16.86 7.59
CA GLU A 62 -5.65 16.71 9.03
C GLU A 62 -5.55 15.23 9.42
N HIS A 63 -4.84 14.94 10.50
CA HIS A 63 -4.72 13.57 10.99
C HIS A 63 -5.96 13.24 11.83
N PRO A 64 -6.78 12.24 11.43
CA PRO A 64 -7.92 11.81 12.23
C PRO A 64 -7.46 11.14 13.53
N ASP A 65 -8.41 10.77 14.39
CA ASP A 65 -8.10 9.87 15.50
C ASP A 65 -7.81 8.46 14.95
N LEU A 66 -6.52 8.16 14.82
CA LEU A 66 -6.03 6.89 14.29
C LEU A 66 -6.47 5.68 15.13
N ASN A 67 -6.78 5.88 16.41
CA ASN A 67 -7.23 4.80 17.29
C ASN A 67 -8.70 4.44 17.06
N ALA A 68 -9.46 5.30 16.35
CA ALA A 68 -10.81 4.98 15.91
C ALA A 68 -10.83 3.99 14.73
N TYR A 69 -9.72 3.89 14.00
CA TYR A 69 -9.53 2.91 12.95
C TYR A 69 -8.96 1.63 13.57
N GLU A 70 -9.67 0.51 13.45
CA GLU A 70 -9.12 -0.81 13.77
C GLU A 70 -8.16 -1.28 12.67
N ALA A 71 -7.14 -0.48 12.35
CA ALA A 71 -6.16 -0.77 11.33
C ALA A 71 -5.00 -1.61 11.89
N ASP A 72 -4.38 -2.39 11.01
CA ASP A 72 -3.19 -3.18 11.30
C ASP A 72 -1.91 -2.36 11.00
N PHE A 73 -1.98 -1.45 10.02
CA PHE A 73 -0.90 -0.52 9.66
C PHE A 73 -1.41 0.90 9.41
N ILE A 74 -0.48 1.85 9.46
CA ILE A 74 -0.70 3.23 9.01
C ILE A 74 0.21 3.51 7.80
N LEU A 75 -0.38 3.98 6.71
CA LEU A 75 0.34 4.50 5.55
C LEU A 75 0.55 6.02 5.69
N VAL A 76 1.81 6.45 5.62
CA VAL A 76 2.25 7.85 5.75
C VAL A 76 3.29 8.21 4.69
N ASN A 77 3.39 9.49 4.38
CA ASN A 77 4.60 10.02 3.78
C ASN A 77 5.73 10.14 4.82
N SER A 78 6.99 10.08 4.39
CA SER A 78 8.17 10.20 5.25
C SER A 78 8.12 11.39 6.23
N ASN A 79 7.65 12.55 5.74
CA ASN A 79 7.56 13.80 6.49
C ASN A 79 6.50 13.77 7.61
N GLN A 80 5.49 12.90 7.51
CA GLN A 80 4.44 12.73 8.52
C GLN A 80 4.84 11.75 9.62
N LEU A 81 5.85 10.90 9.39
CA LEU A 81 6.21 9.78 10.26
C LEU A 81 6.43 10.21 11.71
N SER A 82 7.18 11.29 11.93
CA SER A 82 7.51 11.77 13.28
C SER A 82 6.29 12.26 14.06
N ALA A 83 5.38 12.97 13.39
CA ALA A 83 4.14 13.49 14.00
C ALA A 83 3.14 12.37 14.29
N THR A 84 3.10 11.35 13.43
CA THR A 84 2.18 10.22 13.54
C THR A 84 2.67 9.17 14.54
N ALA A 85 3.98 8.94 14.65
CA ALA A 85 4.58 7.99 15.58
C ALA A 85 4.19 8.23 17.04
N ASN A 86 3.93 9.48 17.44
CA ASN A 86 3.53 9.81 18.80
C ASN A 86 2.02 9.61 19.07
N LYS A 87 1.20 9.40 18.03
CA LYS A 87 -0.26 9.33 18.13
C LYS A 87 -0.83 7.92 18.11
N SER A 88 -0.07 6.96 17.59
CA SER A 88 -0.48 5.55 17.51
C SER A 88 0.74 4.65 17.69
N PRO A 89 0.59 3.46 18.32
CA PRO A 89 1.64 2.46 18.41
C PRO A 89 1.76 1.58 17.15
N LEU A 90 0.83 1.67 16.21
CA LEU A 90 0.79 0.79 15.03
C LEU A 90 2.06 0.88 14.16
N PRO A 91 2.41 -0.21 13.46
CA PRO A 91 3.48 -0.20 12.48
C PRO A 91 3.14 0.68 11.26
N PHE A 92 4.18 1.14 10.58
CA PHE A 92 4.10 2.05 9.45
C PHE A 92 4.43 1.36 8.13
N MET A 93 3.68 1.73 7.10
CA MET A 93 4.11 1.69 5.71
C MET A 93 4.47 3.12 5.31
N VAL A 94 5.69 3.34 4.82
CA VAL A 94 6.18 4.69 4.57
C VAL A 94 6.42 4.90 3.08
N ARG A 95 5.70 5.86 2.49
CA ARG A 95 5.91 6.32 1.13
C ARG A 95 7.09 7.29 1.09
N LEU A 96 8.02 7.02 0.18
CA LEU A 96 9.18 7.87 -0.07
C LEU A 96 9.01 8.63 -1.38
N ASN A 97 9.46 9.88 -1.37
CA ASN A 97 9.69 10.68 -2.56
C ASN A 97 11.19 10.63 -2.96
N ALA A 98 11.53 11.30 -4.06
CA ALA A 98 12.90 11.34 -4.57
C ALA A 98 13.91 11.96 -3.57
N ASP A 99 13.50 12.96 -2.80
CA ASP A 99 14.37 13.63 -1.83
C ASP A 99 14.66 12.73 -0.62
N ASP A 100 13.69 11.91 -0.20
CA ASP A 100 13.87 10.94 0.88
C ASP A 100 14.92 9.89 0.54
N LEU A 101 14.96 9.46 -0.73
CA LEU A 101 15.95 8.49 -1.22
C LEU A 101 17.39 9.03 -1.20
N LEU A 102 17.54 10.36 -1.14
CA LEU A 102 18.85 11.01 -0.95
C LEU A 102 19.25 11.06 0.53
N ASN A 103 18.30 11.01 1.47
CA ASN A 103 18.56 11.10 2.91
C ASN A 103 17.59 10.23 3.74
N LEU A 104 18.06 9.03 4.08
CA LEU A 104 17.28 8.02 4.80
C LEU A 104 17.41 8.11 6.34
N ASP A 105 18.16 9.09 6.87
CA ASP A 105 18.44 9.18 8.31
C ASP A 105 17.17 9.32 9.16
N GLN A 106 16.15 9.98 8.61
CA GLN A 106 14.86 10.17 9.30
C GLN A 106 14.12 8.84 9.51
N LEU A 107 14.27 7.88 8.60
CA LEU A 107 13.65 6.57 8.69
C LEU A 107 14.34 5.70 9.74
N ALA A 108 15.67 5.82 9.87
CA ALA A 108 16.45 5.00 10.79
C ALA A 108 15.98 5.11 12.25
N LYS A 109 15.52 6.30 12.66
CA LYS A 109 14.95 6.53 14.00
C LYS A 109 13.72 5.68 14.29
N TYR A 110 12.96 5.34 13.25
CA TYR A 110 11.70 4.60 13.34
C TYR A 110 11.81 3.21 12.73
N PHE A 111 13.02 2.72 12.45
CA PHE A 111 13.27 1.46 11.74
C PHE A 111 12.43 0.29 12.25
N GLU A 112 12.39 0.07 13.56
CA GLU A 112 11.64 -1.05 14.18
C GLU A 112 10.11 -0.96 13.97
N ARG A 113 9.60 0.23 13.66
CA ARG A 113 8.18 0.47 13.40
C ARG A 113 7.85 0.52 11.92
N ILE A 114 8.84 0.66 11.04
CA ILE A 114 8.63 0.67 9.59
C ILE A 114 8.65 -0.76 9.10
N GLN A 115 7.50 -1.27 8.68
CA GLN A 115 7.40 -2.63 8.13
C GLN A 115 7.62 -2.66 6.63
N PHE A 116 7.19 -1.62 5.92
CA PHE A 116 7.39 -1.51 4.47
C PHE A 116 7.75 -0.08 4.09
N VAL A 117 8.57 0.03 3.06
CA VAL A 117 8.90 1.28 2.39
C VAL A 117 8.33 1.21 0.97
N ILE A 118 7.58 2.23 0.57
CA ILE A 118 6.89 2.30 -0.72
C ILE A 118 7.58 3.32 -1.61
N ILE A 119 7.86 2.94 -2.85
CA ILE A 119 8.46 3.78 -3.88
C ILE A 119 7.66 3.66 -5.18
N HIS A 120 7.47 4.77 -5.89
CA HIS A 120 6.67 4.80 -7.14
C HIS A 120 7.46 4.38 -8.37
N GLU A 121 8.62 5.00 -8.55
CA GLU A 121 9.54 4.67 -9.63
C GLU A 121 10.92 4.55 -9.01
N ALA A 122 11.47 3.34 -9.02
CA ALA A 122 12.78 3.11 -8.43
C ALA A 122 13.70 2.37 -9.39
N SER A 123 14.87 2.93 -9.56
CA SER A 123 16.00 2.27 -10.18
C SER A 123 16.48 1.11 -9.31
N LYS A 124 17.11 0.12 -9.94
CA LYS A 124 17.78 -0.99 -9.24
C LYS A 124 18.72 -0.51 -8.12
N ASN A 125 19.41 0.62 -8.33
CA ASN A 125 20.31 1.19 -7.34
C ASN A 125 19.58 1.66 -6.06
N GLU A 126 18.40 2.26 -6.18
CA GLU A 126 17.61 2.69 -5.03
C GLU A 126 17.07 1.49 -4.24
N ILE A 127 16.62 0.47 -4.96
CA ILE A 127 16.19 -0.79 -4.37
C ILE A 127 17.36 -1.44 -3.62
N ASP A 128 18.52 -1.60 -4.27
CA ASP A 128 19.71 -2.19 -3.66
C ASP A 128 20.14 -1.43 -2.38
N LYS A 129 20.05 -0.09 -2.37
CA LYS A 129 20.33 0.73 -1.18
C LYS A 129 19.35 0.46 -0.03
N LEU A 130 18.05 0.45 -0.32
CA LEU A 130 17.01 0.19 0.69
C LEU A 130 17.09 -1.25 1.22
N SER A 131 17.36 -2.22 0.34
CA SER A 131 17.56 -3.63 0.69
C SER A 131 18.80 -3.81 1.57
N ALA A 132 19.91 -3.11 1.29
CA ALA A 132 21.11 -3.13 2.12
C ALA A 132 20.85 -2.60 3.54
N LEU A 133 19.92 -1.66 3.68
CA LEU A 133 19.42 -1.15 4.96
C LEU A 133 18.34 -2.03 5.60
N LYS A 134 18.03 -3.18 4.99
CA LYS A 134 17.07 -4.20 5.45
C LYS A 134 15.60 -3.73 5.45
N TYR A 135 15.26 -2.69 4.70
CA TYR A 135 13.86 -2.35 4.49
C TYR A 135 13.20 -3.36 3.54
N LYS A 136 11.95 -3.73 3.84
CA LYS A 136 11.09 -4.44 2.90
C LYS A 136 10.46 -3.42 1.95
N ILE A 137 10.60 -3.64 0.65
CA ILE A 137 10.29 -2.64 -0.36
C ILE A 137 9.01 -3.04 -1.09
N ILE A 138 8.10 -2.10 -1.25
CA ILE A 138 6.92 -2.21 -2.11
C ILE A 138 7.09 -1.22 -3.26
N VAL A 139 6.94 -1.68 -4.50
CA VAL A 139 7.08 -0.85 -5.70
C VAL A 139 5.71 -0.61 -6.34
N SER A 140 5.40 0.63 -6.67
CA SER A 140 4.17 0.96 -7.39
C SER A 140 4.19 0.43 -8.82
N VAL A 141 3.05 -0.11 -9.25
CA VAL A 141 2.82 -0.58 -10.61
C VAL A 141 1.67 0.22 -11.22
N ASP A 142 2.01 1.12 -12.14
CA ASP A 142 1.04 1.90 -12.91
C ASP A 142 1.17 1.66 -14.43
N LYS A 143 0.18 2.12 -15.20
CA LYS A 143 0.16 2.03 -16.67
C LYS A 143 1.29 2.79 -17.37
N LYS A 144 1.92 3.75 -16.69
CA LYS A 144 2.97 4.64 -17.19
C LYS A 144 4.36 4.18 -16.76
N ASN A 145 4.47 3.16 -15.92
CA ASN A 145 5.74 2.61 -15.47
C ASN A 145 6.64 2.35 -16.68
N SER A 146 7.88 2.81 -16.58
CA SER A 146 8.89 2.63 -17.63
C SER A 146 9.40 1.19 -17.75
N ILE A 147 9.06 0.33 -16.78
CA ILE A 147 9.54 -1.03 -16.60
C ILE A 147 8.34 -1.97 -16.55
N GLN A 148 8.44 -3.14 -17.19
CA GLN A 148 7.37 -4.14 -17.19
C GLN A 148 7.20 -4.81 -15.81
N LEU A 149 6.00 -5.34 -15.54
CA LEU A 149 5.71 -6.04 -14.28
C LEU A 149 6.70 -7.19 -14.01
N THR A 150 7.02 -7.98 -15.04
CA THR A 150 7.98 -9.09 -14.93
C THR A 150 9.36 -8.64 -14.46
N GLU A 151 9.86 -7.54 -15.00
CA GLU A 151 11.14 -6.94 -14.59
C GLU A 151 11.09 -6.40 -13.15
N ILE A 152 9.94 -5.86 -12.71
CA ILE A 152 9.72 -5.44 -11.32
C ILE A 152 9.75 -6.65 -10.37
N LEU A 153 9.13 -7.76 -10.77
CA LEU A 153 9.09 -8.99 -9.96
C LEU A 153 10.45 -9.68 -9.82
N ASP A 154 11.39 -9.43 -10.74
CA ASP A 154 12.77 -9.93 -10.66
C ASP A 154 13.66 -9.11 -9.69
N LEU A 155 13.17 -7.96 -9.21
CA LEU A 155 13.88 -7.13 -8.23
C LEU A 155 13.72 -7.69 -6.81
N PRO A 156 14.64 -7.39 -5.86
CA PRO A 156 14.54 -7.85 -4.48
C PRO A 156 13.51 -7.04 -3.67
N ILE A 157 12.26 -7.08 -4.12
CA ILE A 157 11.11 -6.41 -3.51
C ILE A 157 10.31 -7.38 -2.63
N ALA A 158 9.59 -6.83 -1.66
CA ALA A 158 8.70 -7.57 -0.79
C ALA A 158 7.24 -7.59 -1.29
N GLY A 159 6.91 -6.74 -2.26
CA GLY A 159 5.58 -6.64 -2.84
C GLY A 159 5.44 -5.52 -3.86
N ILE A 160 4.24 -5.39 -4.40
CA ILE A 160 3.87 -4.28 -5.29
C ILE A 160 2.69 -3.48 -4.73
N LEU A 161 2.61 -2.23 -5.14
CA LEU A 161 1.49 -1.35 -4.86
C LEU A 161 0.66 -1.18 -6.14
N LEU A 162 -0.65 -1.38 -6.01
CA LEU A 162 -1.65 -1.06 -7.03
C LEU A 162 -2.60 0.00 -6.48
N THR A 163 -3.17 0.80 -7.36
CA THR A 163 -4.12 1.86 -6.99
C THR A 163 -5.52 1.47 -7.42
N GLY A 164 -6.47 1.46 -6.48
CA GLY A 164 -7.89 1.38 -6.77
C GLY A 164 -8.37 2.62 -7.53
N GLU A 165 -9.17 2.43 -8.57
CA GLU A 165 -9.70 3.54 -9.35
C GLU A 165 -10.96 4.12 -8.67
N THR A 166 -11.06 5.46 -8.61
CA THR A 166 -12.26 6.13 -8.09
C THR A 166 -13.45 5.91 -9.03
N GLU A 167 -14.64 5.66 -8.47
CA GLU A 167 -15.89 5.63 -9.24
C GLU A 167 -16.06 6.92 -10.05
N THR A 168 -16.13 6.82 -11.37
CA THR A 168 -16.50 7.97 -12.22
C THR A 168 -18.00 8.27 -12.13
N ALA A 169 -18.80 7.26 -11.77
CA ALA A 169 -20.22 7.36 -11.39
C ALA A 169 -20.63 6.12 -10.57
N PRO A 170 -21.71 6.20 -9.75
CA PRO A 170 -22.23 5.04 -9.00
C PRO A 170 -22.50 3.85 -9.93
N GLY A 171 -21.77 2.74 -9.72
CA GLY A 171 -21.91 1.52 -10.50
C GLY A 171 -21.12 1.44 -11.82
N LEU A 172 -20.32 2.46 -12.17
CA LEU A 172 -19.44 2.44 -13.34
C LEU A 172 -17.98 2.48 -12.89
N LYS A 173 -17.36 1.31 -12.80
CA LYS A 173 -15.97 1.11 -12.37
C LYS A 173 -15.16 0.57 -13.54
N ASN A 174 -14.05 1.23 -13.87
CA ASN A 174 -13.04 0.67 -14.75
C ASN A 174 -11.96 0.05 -13.86
N TYR A 175 -11.99 -1.27 -13.71
CA TYR A 175 -10.95 -2.00 -12.97
C TYR A 175 -9.94 -2.64 -13.90
N ASP A 176 -9.95 -2.26 -15.19
CA ASP A 176 -9.28 -3.04 -16.23
C ASP A 176 -7.78 -3.18 -15.95
N HIS A 177 -7.14 -2.16 -15.36
CA HIS A 177 -5.74 -2.23 -14.96
C HIS A 177 -5.51 -3.12 -13.73
N LEU A 178 -6.21 -2.82 -12.63
CA LEU A 178 -6.06 -3.52 -11.36
C LEU A 178 -6.33 -5.02 -11.55
N SER A 179 -7.44 -5.35 -12.21
CA SER A 179 -7.84 -6.72 -12.53
C SER A 179 -6.80 -7.40 -13.42
N SER A 180 -6.35 -6.74 -14.50
CA SER A 180 -5.35 -7.32 -15.40
C SER A 180 -4.04 -7.64 -14.69
N VAL A 181 -3.56 -6.76 -13.79
CA VAL A 181 -2.32 -7.01 -13.05
C VAL A 181 -2.50 -8.13 -12.02
N LEU A 182 -3.64 -8.17 -11.31
CA LEU A 182 -3.93 -9.23 -10.35
C LEU A 182 -4.05 -10.61 -11.02
N GLU A 183 -4.68 -10.68 -12.19
CA GLU A 183 -4.76 -11.91 -13.01
C GLU A 183 -3.37 -12.35 -13.49
N GLU A 184 -2.50 -11.43 -13.92
CA GLU A 184 -1.12 -11.75 -14.32
C GLU A 184 -0.28 -12.28 -13.15
N LEU A 185 -0.58 -11.84 -11.93
CA LEU A 185 0.08 -12.28 -10.70
C LEU A 185 -0.46 -13.59 -10.14
N GLU A 186 -1.61 -14.08 -10.63
CA GLU A 186 -2.21 -15.31 -10.16
C GLU A 186 -1.31 -16.51 -10.50
N VAL A 187 -1.14 -17.41 -9.52
CA VAL A 187 -0.46 -18.68 -9.70
C VAL A 187 -1.52 -19.78 -9.62
N GLU A 188 -1.60 -20.63 -10.65
CA GLU A 188 -2.45 -21.81 -10.61
C GLU A 188 -1.92 -22.78 -9.54
N ASP A 189 -2.76 -23.08 -8.54
CA ASP A 189 -2.47 -24.13 -7.55
C ASP A 189 -2.56 -25.50 -8.28
N TYR A 190 -1.40 -26.07 -8.68
CA TYR A 190 -1.29 -27.41 -9.28
C TYR A 190 -1.39 -28.54 -8.26
#